data_AF-A9ZPG3-F1
#
_entry.id   AF-A9ZPG3-F1
#
_cell.length_a   1.000
_cell.length_b   1.000
_cell.length_c   1.000
_cell.angle_alpha   90.00
_cell.angle_beta   90.00
_cell.angle_gamma   90.00
#
_symmetry.space_group_name_H-M   'P 1'
#
loop_
_entity.id
_entity.type
_entity.pdbx_description
1 polymer ?
#
loop_
_entity_poly.entity_id
_entity_poly.type
_entity_poly.pdbx_seq_one_letter_code
_entity_poly.pdbx_strand_id
1 'polypeptide(L)'
;MSSPPCPWMSTTTTLAPATTAITTRAKTTTLPKPKRQIDRSSIPGPAAVPITCCFAFIDFPIPYNKIVSALRTSPRCATKAIVVTTPRTQFCVKPNEVWIKAVMKKQLQK
;
A
#
# COMPACT_ATOMS: atom_id res chain seq x y z
N MET A 1 1.09 43.50 -9.54
CA MET A 1 0.70 43.51 -8.10
C MET A 1 -0.20 44.73 -7.99
N SER A 2 -1.53 44.64 -8.00
CA SER A 2 -2.35 43.82 -7.13
C SER A 2 -3.69 43.55 -7.83
N SER A 3 -4.16 42.30 -7.75
CA SER A 3 -5.49 41.91 -8.16
C SER A 3 -6.55 42.63 -7.30
N PRO A 4 -7.68 43.06 -7.85
CA PRO A 4 -8.82 43.50 -7.04
C PRO A 4 -9.52 42.29 -6.38
N PRO A 5 -10.13 42.47 -5.18
CA PRO A 5 -10.87 41.41 -4.51
C PRO A 5 -12.26 41.21 -5.14
N CYS A 6 -12.65 39.96 -5.41
CA CYS A 6 -14.02 39.62 -5.79
C CYS A 6 -14.93 39.65 -4.55
N PRO A 7 -16.07 40.37 -4.58
CA PRO A 7 -17.03 40.33 -3.50
C PRO A 7 -17.82 39.01 -3.51
N TRP A 8 -17.74 38.37 -2.35
CA TRP A 8 -18.62 37.43 -1.68
C TRP A 8 -20.12 37.41 -2.09
N MET A 9 -20.63 36.18 -2.09
CA MET A 9 -22.00 35.70 -1.80
C MET A 9 -23.07 35.74 -2.89
N SER A 10 -23.27 34.57 -3.49
CA SER A 10 -24.47 34.19 -4.23
C SER A 10 -25.68 34.11 -3.30
N THR A 11 -26.68 34.93 -3.61
CA THR A 11 -28.00 34.98 -2.97
C THR A 11 -28.86 33.77 -3.35
N THR A 12 -29.48 33.20 -2.31
CA THR A 12 -30.88 32.76 -2.19
C THR A 12 -31.64 32.41 -3.47
N THR A 13 -32.27 31.22 -3.50
CA THR A 13 -33.75 31.08 -3.49
C THR A 13 -34.15 29.62 -3.74
N THR A 14 -34.64 29.01 -2.66
CA THR A 14 -35.57 27.86 -2.63
C THR A 14 -36.71 28.03 -3.60
N LEU A 15 -37.13 26.97 -4.32
CA LEU A 15 -38.53 26.62 -4.63
C LEU A 15 -38.57 25.35 -5.51
N ALA A 16 -38.92 24.21 -4.91
CA ALA A 16 -39.70 23.15 -5.57
C ALA A 16 -41.20 23.45 -5.32
N PRO A 17 -42.19 22.75 -5.90
CA PRO A 17 -42.18 21.65 -6.88
C PRO A 17 -43.15 21.89 -8.07
N ALA A 18 -43.13 21.02 -9.09
CA ALA A 18 -44.30 20.81 -9.94
C ALA A 18 -44.31 19.36 -10.42
N THR A 19 -45.25 18.60 -9.86
CA THR A 19 -45.53 17.21 -10.20
C THR A 19 -46.31 17.18 -11.52
N THR A 20 -45.77 16.54 -12.56
CA THR A 20 -46.57 16.15 -13.74
C THR A 20 -46.29 14.69 -14.06
N ALA A 21 -47.26 13.85 -13.71
CA ALA A 21 -47.31 12.46 -14.10
C ALA A 21 -47.53 12.35 -15.62
N ILE A 22 -46.71 11.57 -16.33
CA ILE A 22 -47.02 11.16 -17.70
C ILE A 22 -46.56 9.72 -17.96
N THR A 23 -47.58 8.85 -17.93
CA THR A 23 -47.82 7.59 -18.63
C THR A 23 -46.64 6.86 -19.29
N THR A 24 -46.43 5.65 -18.78
CA THR A 24 -45.64 4.52 -19.28
C THR A 24 -45.91 4.18 -20.75
N ARG A 25 -44.84 4.01 -21.53
CA ARG A 25 -44.83 3.10 -22.68
C ARG A 25 -43.70 2.09 -22.48
N ALA A 26 -44.06 0.88 -22.07
CA ALA A 26 -43.13 -0.24 -22.04
C ALA A 26 -42.74 -0.61 -23.48
N LYS A 27 -41.48 -0.34 -23.86
CA LYS A 27 -40.86 -0.99 -25.02
C LYS A 27 -40.24 -2.29 -24.52
N THR A 28 -40.92 -3.40 -24.82
CA THR A 28 -40.35 -4.75 -24.80
C THR A 28 -39.24 -4.78 -25.84
N THR A 29 -38.01 -4.48 -25.42
CA THR A 29 -36.83 -4.75 -26.23
C THR A 29 -36.23 -6.05 -25.75
N THR A 30 -36.36 -7.05 -26.60
CA THR A 30 -35.74 -8.37 -26.55
C THR A 30 -34.35 -8.32 -25.94
N LEU A 31 -34.14 -9.06 -24.85
CA LEU A 31 -32.85 -9.18 -24.17
C LEU A 31 -31.84 -9.82 -25.13
N PRO A 32 -30.80 -9.10 -25.60
CA PRO A 32 -29.72 -9.75 -26.32
C PRO A 32 -28.99 -10.69 -25.34
N LYS A 33 -28.76 -11.92 -25.79
CA LYS A 33 -28.04 -12.96 -25.06
C LYS A 33 -26.75 -12.35 -24.46
N PRO A 34 -26.51 -12.47 -23.15
CA PRO A 34 -25.31 -11.91 -22.55
C PRO A 34 -24.09 -12.59 -23.17
N LYS A 35 -23.37 -11.86 -24.02
CA LYS A 35 -22.00 -12.25 -24.36
C LYS A 35 -21.24 -12.22 -23.04
N ARG A 36 -20.63 -13.35 -22.66
CA ARG A 36 -19.64 -13.40 -21.57
C ARG A 36 -18.53 -12.41 -21.91
N GLN A 37 -18.68 -11.16 -21.48
CA GLN A 37 -17.59 -10.22 -21.36
C GLN A 37 -16.79 -10.71 -20.16
N ILE A 38 -15.64 -11.33 -20.44
CA ILE A 38 -14.62 -11.50 -19.41
C ILE A 38 -14.12 -10.08 -19.16
N ASP A 39 -14.72 -9.40 -18.19
CA ASP A 39 -14.18 -8.16 -17.66
C ASP A 39 -12.75 -8.47 -17.18
N ARG A 40 -11.79 -7.93 -17.92
CA ARG A 40 -10.36 -8.13 -17.66
C ARG A 40 -9.91 -7.41 -16.37
N SER A 41 -10.85 -6.81 -15.63
CA SER A 41 -10.61 -6.18 -14.32
C SER A 41 -10.62 -7.16 -13.16
N SER A 42 -10.93 -8.45 -13.39
CA SER A 42 -10.84 -9.49 -12.37
C SER A 42 -9.56 -10.33 -12.45
N ILE A 43 -8.41 -9.72 -12.80
CA ILE A 43 -7.11 -10.34 -12.50
C ILE A 43 -6.92 -10.17 -11.00
N PRO A 44 -6.93 -11.25 -10.19
CA PRO A 44 -6.44 -11.14 -8.83
C PRO A 44 -5.00 -10.64 -8.94
N GLY A 45 -4.74 -9.43 -8.48
CA GLY A 45 -3.37 -8.93 -8.33
C GLY A 45 -2.55 -9.98 -7.57
N PRO A 46 -1.21 -9.99 -7.72
CA PRO A 46 -0.37 -11.00 -7.08
C PRO A 46 -0.81 -11.16 -5.64
N ALA A 47 -1.28 -12.38 -5.30
CA ALA A 47 -1.84 -12.71 -4.00
C ALA A 47 -0.98 -12.04 -2.92
N ALA A 48 -1.62 -11.30 -2.00
CA ALA A 48 -0.91 -10.44 -1.05
C ALA A 48 0.13 -11.25 -0.28
N VAL A 49 1.37 -11.25 -0.78
CA VAL A 49 2.48 -11.96 -0.15
C VAL A 49 2.71 -11.24 1.17
N PRO A 50 2.58 -11.94 2.32
CA PRO A 50 2.80 -11.30 3.61
C PRO A 50 4.22 -10.74 3.64
N ILE A 51 4.34 -9.47 3.97
CA ILE A 51 5.64 -8.80 4.12
C ILE A 51 6.18 -9.08 5.52
N THR A 52 7.44 -9.49 5.61
CA THR A 52 8.11 -9.67 6.89
C THR A 52 8.56 -8.31 7.44
N CYS A 53 7.97 -7.89 8.55
CA CYS A 53 8.33 -6.66 9.27
C CYS A 53 8.84 -6.98 10.69
N CYS A 54 9.68 -6.11 11.21
CA CYS A 54 10.26 -6.23 12.55
C CYS A 54 9.54 -5.30 13.53
N PHE A 55 9.15 -5.84 14.68
CA PHE A 55 8.52 -5.09 15.77
C PHE A 55 9.38 -5.09 17.05
N ALA A 56 10.10 -6.18 17.29
CA ALA A 56 11.07 -6.31 18.38
C ALA A 56 12.49 -6.20 17.83
N PHE A 57 13.38 -5.57 18.58
CA PHE A 57 14.78 -5.40 18.23
C PHE A 57 15.66 -5.95 19.34
N ILE A 58 16.78 -6.56 18.97
CA ILE A 58 17.81 -6.94 19.93
C ILE A 58 18.79 -5.78 20.15
N ASP A 59 19.30 -5.66 21.37
CA ASP A 59 20.32 -4.67 21.74
C ASP A 59 21.73 -5.30 21.86
N PHE A 60 21.85 -6.62 21.80
CA PHE A 60 23.15 -7.31 21.85
C PHE A 60 23.75 -7.51 20.46
N PRO A 61 25.09 -7.41 20.31
CA PRO A 61 25.76 -7.66 19.05
C PRO A 61 25.82 -9.16 18.73
N ILE A 62 25.42 -9.54 17.51
CA ILE A 62 25.56 -10.91 17.03
C ILE A 62 26.95 -11.07 16.39
N PRO A 63 27.77 -12.04 16.82
CA PRO A 63 29.07 -12.27 16.20
C PRO A 63 28.92 -12.75 14.76
N TYR A 64 29.75 -12.21 13.85
CA TYR A 64 29.72 -12.49 12.41
C TYR A 64 29.74 -13.98 12.07
N ASN A 65 30.47 -14.78 12.85
CA ASN A 65 30.61 -16.22 12.64
C ASN A 65 29.29 -17.00 12.76
N LYS A 66 28.25 -16.38 13.33
CA LYS A 66 26.92 -16.97 13.50
C LYS A 66 25.88 -16.39 12.53
N ILE A 67 26.27 -15.46 11.66
CA ILE A 67 25.35 -14.82 10.70
C ILE A 67 25.42 -15.55 9.37
N VAL A 68 24.29 -16.12 8.96
CA VAL A 68 24.15 -16.78 7.65
C VAL A 68 23.80 -15.73 6.59
N SER A 69 22.81 -14.89 6.87
CA SER A 69 22.38 -13.82 5.97
C SER A 69 21.92 -12.60 6.75
N ALA A 70 22.05 -11.43 6.12
CA ALA A 70 21.52 -10.17 6.63
C ALA A 70 20.77 -9.47 5.49
N LEU A 71 19.47 -9.25 5.68
CA LEU A 71 18.58 -8.68 4.67
C LEU A 71 17.85 -7.46 5.23
N ARG A 72 17.64 -6.45 4.39
CA ARG A 72 16.82 -5.29 4.77
C ARG A 72 15.34 -5.65 4.68
N THR A 73 14.54 -5.20 5.66
CA THR A 73 13.09 -5.35 5.59
C THR A 73 12.49 -4.56 4.44
N SER A 74 11.28 -4.97 4.02
CA SER A 74 10.54 -4.31 2.95
C SER A 74 10.35 -2.82 3.26
N PRO A 75 10.44 -1.94 2.25
CA PRO A 75 10.21 -0.52 2.46
C PRO A 75 8.78 -0.20 2.90
N ARG A 76 7.84 -1.14 2.71
CA ARG A 76 6.44 -1.06 3.14
C ARG A 76 6.26 -1.17 4.66
N CYS A 77 7.28 -1.62 5.40
CA CYS A 77 7.25 -1.64 6.85
C CYS A 77 7.40 -0.22 7.40
N ALA A 78 6.64 0.12 8.45
CA ALA A 78 6.74 1.42 9.13
C ALA A 78 8.15 1.66 9.69
N THR A 79 8.79 0.60 10.18
CA THR A 79 10.14 0.65 10.76
C THR A 79 11.16 0.00 9.84
N LYS A 80 12.23 0.73 9.52
CA LYS A 80 13.37 0.17 8.79
C LYS A 80 14.18 -0.72 9.72
N ALA A 81 14.41 -1.96 9.31
CA ALA A 81 15.11 -2.96 10.10
C ALA A 81 15.98 -3.85 9.21
N ILE A 82 16.91 -4.56 9.84
CA ILE A 82 17.71 -5.59 9.21
C ILE A 82 17.38 -6.91 9.88
N VAL A 83 16.92 -7.88 9.09
CA VAL A 83 16.69 -9.26 9.52
C VAL A 83 18.00 -10.02 9.35
N VAL A 84 18.56 -10.43 10.48
CA VAL A 84 19.76 -11.26 10.55
C VAL A 84 19.31 -12.71 10.75
N THR A 85 19.59 -13.56 9.78
CA THR A 85 19.32 -15.00 9.88
C THR A 85 20.56 -15.69 10.44
N THR A 86 20.40 -16.36 11.57
CA THR A 86 21.38 -17.27 12.15
C THR A 86 20.96 -18.73 11.88
N PRO A 87 21.83 -19.73 12.11
CA PRO A 87 21.47 -21.12 11.87
C PRO A 87 20.29 -21.63 12.70
N ARG A 88 20.00 -20.98 13.84
CA ARG A 88 18.92 -21.39 14.74
C ARG A 88 17.69 -20.50 14.65
N THR A 89 17.86 -19.19 14.47
CA THR A 89 16.76 -18.22 14.54
C THR A 89 17.00 -16.99 13.66
N GLN A 90 15.96 -16.20 13.45
CA GLN A 90 16.04 -14.87 12.84
C GLN A 90 15.94 -13.79 13.91
N PHE A 91 16.78 -12.77 13.80
CA PHE A 91 16.79 -11.62 14.69
C PHE A 91 16.55 -10.33 13.92
N CYS A 92 15.80 -9.44 14.52
CA CYS A 92 15.57 -8.09 14.01
C CYS A 92 16.54 -7.12 14.68
N VAL A 93 17.30 -6.40 13.87
CA VAL A 93 18.34 -5.47 14.31
C VAL A 93 18.07 -4.08 13.74
N LYS A 94 18.35 -3.05 14.55
CA LYS A 94 18.23 -1.66 14.12
C LYS A 94 19.33 -1.34 13.08
N PRO A 95 19.04 -0.60 12.00
CA PRO A 95 20.03 -0.26 10.98
C PRO A 95 21.11 0.74 11.47
N ASN A 96 20.89 1.33 12.65
CA ASN A 96 21.77 2.35 13.22
C ASN A 96 23.00 1.74 13.91
N GLU A 97 23.00 0.43 14.16
CA GLU A 97 24.11 -0.26 14.80
C GLU A 97 25.39 -0.20 13.95
N VAL A 98 26.54 0.00 14.60
CA VAL A 98 27.82 0.11 13.88
C VAL A 98 28.25 -1.25 13.32
N TRP A 99 28.05 -2.32 14.09
CA TRP A 99 28.44 -3.68 13.70
C TRP A 99 27.62 -4.20 12.51
N ILE A 100 26.31 -3.88 12.42
CA ILE A 100 25.47 -4.36 11.31
C ILE A 100 25.89 -3.75 9.97
N LYS A 101 26.39 -2.51 9.95
CA LYS A 101 26.90 -1.86 8.72
C LYS A 101 28.08 -2.64 8.13
N ALA A 102 28.97 -3.16 8.98
CA ALA A 102 30.08 -4.00 8.55
C ALA A 102 29.59 -5.37 8.05
N VAL A 103 28.58 -5.98 8.69
CA VAL A 103 27.95 -7.23 8.21
C VAL A 103 27.39 -7.04 6.80
N MET A 104 26.58 -5.98 6.61
CA MET A 104 25.94 -5.70 5.32
C MET A 104 26.96 -5.43 4.22
N LYS A 105 28.06 -4.72 4.52
CA LYS A 105 29.15 -4.50 3.57
C LYS A 105 29.78 -5.82 3.12
N LYS A 106 30.01 -6.75 4.04
CA LYS A 106 30.57 -8.08 3.70
C LYS A 106 29.62 -8.93 2.87
N GLN A 107 28.32 -8.89 3.15
CA GLN A 107 27.31 -9.63 2.38
C GLN A 107 27.15 -9.11 0.94
N LEU A 108 27.41 -7.82 0.69
CA LEU A 108 27.38 -7.24 -0.66
C LEU A 108 28.63 -7.60 -1.49
N GLN A 109 29.70 -8.06 -0.86
CA GLN A 109 30.96 -8.42 -1.51
C GLN A 109 31.03 -9.91 -1.90
N LYS A 110 29.96 -10.67 -1.67
CA LYS A 110 29.86 -12.09 -1.97
C LYS A 110 28.95 -12.30 -3.17
#